data_AF-A0A6S6S956-F1
#
_entry.id   AF-A0A6S6S956-F1
#
_cell.length_a   1.000
_cell.length_b   1.000
_cell.length_c   1.000
_cell.angle_alpha   90.00
_cell.angle_beta   90.00
_cell.angle_gamma   90.00
#
_symmetry.space_group_name_H-M   'P 1'
#
loop_
_entity.id
_entity.type
_entity.pdbx_description
1 polymer ?
#
loop_
_entity_poly.entity_id
_entity_poly.type
_entity_poly.pdbx_seq_one_letter_code
_entity_poly.pdbx_strand_id
1 'polypeptide(L)'
;MHPDMGNRDKARLEEIIRHKKLFRDRAKKFQKERQFKASIDNQIKSVELDRERATIYLNFYAVHNPARKSYWKNRIKLFQDQKNHLITVRRQLDGQPGTPHTPLDPDSISSTSNAEIIRRVKASPQQDTAHNLILNKLLVEKYQATNIDSDLNSPHYNPNHLGYDVVRNGQLQHPLFRIRDMNGLQAIHSQLPFAGNNEKNRFPHISNKINNKKMANSIFIRDFMHIASAGNMTVEDWLIEDLALRSDFAHDFNTIVDQINGHIPQLDISKFSGIAHRDAMQIIPNSVAIPGNTTVRADQFVGAMMSNTRVENNVISSEGHLQGIFASDGAFKNLVIKNNNLNIAGAHSITINGLLSGDVSGNKDLNDNALADDKIHLLPLRIGGGTNIYIIGFVNSHGAPAAEHYEYEPISNLGNIQDLRQSTEGVNNRGTFYDQVNMAELHKEYAALNKTIRRTAQGYHQLMWNLVQKGQARLVKEPA
;
A
#
# COMPACT_ATOMS: atom_id res chain seq x y z
N MET A 1 30.76 -38.21 -40.21
CA MET A 1 31.82 -37.68 -39.33
C MET A 1 32.51 -36.55 -40.08
N HIS A 2 32.27 -35.28 -39.71
CA HIS A 2 33.09 -34.18 -40.23
C HIS A 2 34.31 -33.99 -39.32
N PRO A 3 35.49 -33.66 -39.88
CA PRO A 3 36.72 -33.57 -39.11
C PRO A 3 36.71 -32.36 -38.18
N ASP A 4 37.58 -32.47 -37.18
CA ASP A 4 37.84 -31.54 -36.08
C ASP A 4 37.71 -30.06 -36.49
N MET A 5 36.67 -29.39 -35.98
CA MET A 5 36.49 -27.95 -36.16
C MET A 5 37.48 -27.27 -35.20
N GLY A 6 38.69 -26.99 -35.70
CA GLY A 6 39.80 -26.52 -34.88
C GLY A 6 39.41 -25.31 -34.02
N ASN A 7 40.04 -25.17 -32.84
CA ASN A 7 39.62 -24.24 -31.77
C ASN A 7 39.32 -22.79 -32.22
N ARG A 8 39.90 -22.31 -33.32
CA ARG A 8 39.59 -21.00 -33.93
C ARG A 8 38.16 -20.91 -34.47
N ASP A 9 37.65 -21.94 -35.13
CA ASP A 9 36.30 -21.94 -35.71
C ASP A 9 35.22 -22.04 -34.62
N LYS A 10 35.51 -22.79 -33.54
CA LYS A 10 34.65 -22.81 -32.35
C LYS A 10 34.54 -21.43 -31.69
N ALA A 11 35.66 -20.75 -31.47
CA ALA A 11 35.68 -19.38 -30.92
C ALA A 11 34.91 -18.38 -31.81
N ARG A 12 35.11 -18.47 -33.14
CA ARG A 12 34.39 -17.66 -34.13
C ARG A 12 32.88 -17.93 -34.11
N LEU A 13 32.47 -19.18 -33.94
CA LEU A 13 31.05 -19.56 -33.83
C LEU A 13 30.41 -19.01 -32.55
N GLU A 14 31.11 -19.09 -31.40
CA GLU A 14 30.67 -18.52 -30.13
C GLU A 14 30.52 -16.99 -30.18
N GLU A 15 31.44 -16.30 -30.88
CA GLU A 15 31.35 -14.86 -31.13
C GLU A 15 30.13 -14.49 -32.00
N ILE A 16 29.87 -15.25 -33.08
CA ILE A 16 28.67 -15.07 -33.92
C ILE A 16 27.39 -15.28 -33.11
N ILE A 17 27.35 -16.28 -32.22
CA ILE A 17 26.20 -16.54 -31.32
C ILE A 17 26.01 -15.38 -30.35
N ARG A 18 27.11 -14.85 -29.76
CA ARG A 18 27.09 -13.68 -28.86
C ARG A 18 26.54 -12.44 -29.55
N HIS A 19 26.99 -12.13 -30.76
CA HIS A 19 26.47 -11.02 -31.57
C HIS A 19 24.99 -11.22 -31.93
N LYS A 20 24.56 -12.43 -32.32
CA LYS A 20 23.14 -12.75 -32.58
C LYS A 20 22.26 -12.67 -31.34
N LYS A 21 22.79 -12.88 -30.13
CA LYS A 21 22.07 -12.64 -28.87
C LYS A 21 21.94 -11.13 -28.62
N LEU A 22 23.04 -10.39 -28.65
CA LEU A 22 23.07 -8.93 -28.46
C LEU A 22 22.12 -8.19 -29.42
N PHE A 23 22.07 -8.61 -30.70
CA PHE A 23 21.16 -8.03 -31.68
C PHE A 23 19.68 -8.29 -31.36
N ARG A 24 19.32 -9.51 -30.94
CA ARG A 24 17.95 -9.85 -30.51
C ARG A 24 17.53 -9.07 -29.26
N ASP A 25 18.43 -8.91 -28.30
CA ASP A 25 18.14 -8.18 -27.06
C ASP A 25 17.99 -6.67 -27.32
N ARG A 26 18.81 -6.10 -28.22
CA ARG A 26 18.62 -4.73 -28.74
C ARG A 26 17.28 -4.57 -29.47
N ALA A 27 16.93 -5.52 -30.35
CA ALA A 27 15.65 -5.49 -31.08
C ALA A 27 14.43 -5.52 -30.12
N LYS A 28 14.47 -6.37 -29.09
CA LYS A 28 13.45 -6.40 -28.02
C LYS A 28 13.36 -5.07 -27.26
N LYS A 29 14.51 -4.44 -26.94
CA LYS A 29 14.54 -3.11 -26.30
C LYS A 29 13.87 -2.05 -27.19
N PHE A 30 14.23 -1.98 -28.47
CA PHE A 30 13.60 -1.05 -29.42
C PHE A 30 12.10 -1.32 -29.61
N GLN A 31 11.64 -2.57 -29.59
CA GLN A 31 10.22 -2.90 -29.67
C GLN A 31 9.45 -2.39 -28.44
N LYS A 32 9.97 -2.61 -27.23
CA LYS A 32 9.38 -2.08 -25.98
C LYS A 32 9.36 -0.55 -25.98
N GLU A 33 10.44 0.10 -26.43
CA GLU A 33 10.52 1.56 -26.54
C GLU A 33 9.46 2.11 -27.51
N ARG A 34 9.27 1.48 -28.68
CA ARG A 34 8.21 1.83 -29.63
C ARG A 34 6.80 1.67 -29.05
N GLN A 35 6.55 0.57 -28.34
CA GLN A 35 5.27 0.33 -27.66
C GLN A 35 4.99 1.38 -26.57
N PHE A 36 6.01 1.75 -25.79
CA PHE A 36 5.90 2.79 -24.78
C PHE A 36 5.64 4.18 -25.40
N LYS A 37 6.40 4.55 -26.44
CA LYS A 37 6.16 5.79 -27.22
C LYS A 37 4.73 5.87 -27.76
N ALA A 38 4.22 4.79 -28.36
CA ALA A 38 2.85 4.72 -28.85
C ALA A 38 1.80 4.83 -27.74
N SER A 39 2.07 4.29 -26.54
CA SER A 39 1.21 4.46 -25.36
C SER A 39 1.13 5.92 -24.93
N ILE A 40 2.27 6.61 -24.81
CA ILE A 40 2.32 8.06 -24.50
C ILE A 40 1.60 8.88 -25.58
N ASP A 41 1.80 8.57 -26.86
CA ASP A 41 1.11 9.26 -27.97
C ASP A 41 -0.42 9.08 -27.92
N ASN A 42 -0.92 7.93 -27.44
CA ASN A 42 -2.34 7.69 -27.22
C ASN A 42 -2.87 8.41 -25.96
N GLN A 43 -2.08 8.47 -24.88
CA GLN A 43 -2.44 9.24 -23.67
C GLN A 43 -2.53 10.75 -23.98
N ILE A 44 -1.60 11.30 -24.77
CA ILE A 44 -1.64 12.69 -25.24
C ILE A 44 -2.95 12.99 -25.98
N LYS A 45 -3.38 12.09 -26.89
CA LYS A 45 -4.65 12.22 -27.61
C LYS A 45 -5.86 12.17 -26.66
N SER A 46 -5.87 11.24 -25.70
CA SER A 46 -6.97 11.12 -24.74
C SER A 46 -7.11 12.39 -23.89
N VAL A 47 -6.00 12.89 -23.33
CA VAL A 47 -5.99 14.11 -22.51
C VAL A 47 -6.40 15.34 -23.33
N GLU A 48 -6.03 15.42 -24.61
CA GLU A 48 -6.50 16.50 -25.48
C GLU A 48 -8.01 16.43 -25.72
N LEU A 49 -8.55 15.24 -25.96
CA LEU A 49 -9.97 15.04 -26.22
C LEU A 49 -10.82 15.37 -24.96
N ASP A 50 -10.30 15.10 -23.77
CA ASP A 50 -10.91 15.53 -22.51
C ASP A 50 -10.75 17.05 -22.25
N ARG A 51 -9.66 17.67 -22.70
CA ARG A 51 -9.48 19.14 -22.71
C ARG A 51 -10.48 19.84 -23.63
N GLU A 52 -10.74 19.28 -24.81
CA GLU A 52 -11.74 19.77 -25.76
C GLU A 52 -13.15 19.66 -25.18
N ARG A 53 -13.51 18.50 -24.62
CA ARG A 53 -14.77 18.30 -23.88
C ARG A 53 -14.94 19.33 -22.75
N ALA A 54 -13.90 19.53 -21.93
CA ALA A 54 -13.90 20.53 -20.86
C ALA A 54 -14.07 21.97 -21.40
N THR A 55 -13.57 22.27 -22.60
CA THR A 55 -13.75 23.58 -23.27
C THR A 55 -15.17 23.76 -23.80
N ILE A 56 -15.77 22.72 -24.39
CA ILE A 56 -17.19 22.74 -24.80
C ILE A 56 -18.08 22.97 -23.56
N TYR A 57 -17.83 22.26 -22.46
CA TYR A 57 -18.55 22.47 -21.21
C TYR A 57 -18.29 23.84 -20.59
N LEU A 58 -17.07 24.39 -20.65
CA LEU A 58 -16.80 25.76 -20.22
C LEU A 58 -17.70 26.75 -20.98
N ASN A 59 -17.78 26.63 -22.31
CA ASN A 59 -18.57 27.54 -23.13
C ASN A 59 -20.07 27.42 -22.85
N PHE A 60 -20.59 26.19 -22.73
CA PHE A 60 -22.00 25.94 -22.39
C PHE A 60 -22.36 26.46 -20.98
N TYR A 61 -21.57 26.13 -19.96
CA TYR A 61 -21.87 26.53 -18.59
C TYR A 61 -21.48 27.98 -18.25
N ALA A 62 -20.59 28.63 -18.99
CA ALA A 62 -20.24 30.04 -18.76
C ALA A 62 -21.41 31.00 -19.00
N VAL A 63 -22.41 30.60 -19.80
CA VAL A 63 -23.64 31.37 -20.07
C VAL A 63 -24.72 31.11 -19.01
N HIS A 64 -24.78 29.89 -18.44
CA HIS A 64 -25.91 29.46 -17.59
C HIS A 64 -25.58 29.25 -16.11
N ASN A 65 -24.30 29.14 -15.74
CA ASN A 65 -23.89 28.95 -14.34
C ASN A 65 -22.48 29.54 -14.09
N PRO A 66 -22.37 30.82 -13.68
CA PRO A 66 -21.09 31.49 -13.46
C PRO A 66 -20.16 30.77 -12.48
N ALA A 67 -20.70 30.06 -11.47
CA ALA A 67 -19.89 29.30 -10.51
C ALA A 67 -19.13 28.13 -11.16
N ARG A 68 -19.68 27.52 -12.23
CA ARG A 68 -19.00 26.45 -13.00
C ARG A 68 -17.94 26.95 -13.96
N LYS A 69 -17.90 28.25 -14.28
CA LYS A 69 -16.88 28.86 -15.16
C LYS A 69 -15.47 28.71 -14.59
N SER A 70 -15.32 28.79 -13.26
CA SER A 70 -14.03 28.58 -12.59
C SER A 70 -13.60 27.11 -12.59
N TYR A 71 -14.54 26.18 -12.37
CA TYR A 71 -14.30 24.73 -12.41
C TYR A 71 -13.73 24.29 -13.76
N TRP A 72 -14.42 24.61 -14.87
CA TRP A 72 -13.98 24.15 -16.19
C TRP A 72 -12.68 24.82 -16.64
N LYS A 73 -12.43 26.09 -16.27
CA LYS A 73 -11.11 26.72 -16.45
C LYS A 73 -9.98 25.95 -15.75
N ASN A 74 -10.19 25.56 -14.49
CA ASN A 74 -9.19 24.79 -13.74
C ASN A 74 -9.00 23.37 -14.32
N ARG A 75 -10.06 22.75 -14.85
CA ARG A 75 -9.97 21.43 -15.49
C ARG A 75 -9.25 21.48 -16.84
N ILE A 76 -9.52 22.49 -17.67
CA ILE A 76 -8.77 22.76 -18.92
C ILE A 76 -7.29 23.00 -18.60
N LYS A 77 -6.97 23.77 -17.55
CA LYS A 77 -5.59 23.94 -17.09
C LYS A 77 -4.95 22.61 -16.68
N LEU A 78 -5.63 21.80 -15.86
CA LEU A 78 -5.11 20.49 -15.45
C LEU A 78 -4.81 19.57 -16.64
N PHE A 79 -5.73 19.46 -17.60
CA PHE A 79 -5.51 18.67 -18.81
C PHE A 79 -4.40 19.26 -19.69
N GLN A 80 -4.26 20.59 -19.77
CA GLN A 80 -3.15 21.23 -20.45
C GLN A 80 -1.80 20.90 -19.78
N ASP A 81 -1.74 20.95 -18.45
CA ASP A 81 -0.54 20.65 -17.66
C ASP A 81 -0.15 19.16 -17.81
N GLN A 82 -1.12 18.24 -17.76
CA GLN A 82 -0.93 16.80 -18.04
C GLN A 82 -0.43 16.54 -19.47
N LYS A 83 -1.02 17.21 -20.47
CA LYS A 83 -0.57 17.13 -21.87
C LYS A 83 0.86 17.64 -22.04
N ASN A 84 1.20 18.76 -21.41
CA ASN A 84 2.55 19.34 -21.45
C ASN A 84 3.59 18.41 -20.80
N HIS A 85 3.22 17.73 -19.70
CA HIS A 85 4.06 16.72 -19.07
C HIS A 85 4.29 15.51 -20.00
N LEU A 86 3.22 14.93 -20.57
CA LEU A 86 3.32 13.81 -21.51
C LEU A 86 4.14 14.16 -22.76
N ILE A 87 4.02 15.39 -23.30
CA ILE A 87 4.86 15.89 -24.39
C ILE A 87 6.34 15.99 -23.96
N THR A 88 6.62 16.41 -22.72
CA THR A 88 7.99 16.45 -22.18
C THR A 88 8.59 15.05 -22.07
N VAL A 89 7.85 14.08 -21.52
CA VAL A 89 8.25 12.65 -21.49
C VAL A 89 8.47 12.13 -22.91
N ARG A 90 7.58 12.45 -23.86
CA ARG A 90 7.71 12.03 -25.26
C ARG A 90 8.97 12.58 -25.94
N ARG A 91 9.35 13.83 -25.67
CA ARG A 91 10.58 14.47 -26.15
C ARG A 91 11.85 13.84 -25.55
N GLN A 92 11.84 13.58 -24.24
CA GLN A 92 12.94 12.87 -23.57
C GLN A 92 13.16 11.48 -24.18
N LEU A 93 12.08 10.74 -24.48
CA LEU A 93 12.15 9.45 -25.16
C LEU A 93 12.70 9.54 -26.60
N ASP A 94 12.54 10.66 -27.29
CA ASP A 94 13.13 10.91 -28.62
C ASP A 94 14.55 11.52 -28.55
N GLY A 95 15.15 11.60 -27.35
CA GLY A 95 16.49 12.16 -27.16
C GLY A 95 16.57 13.67 -27.40
N GLN A 96 15.44 14.38 -27.46
CA GLN A 96 15.44 15.83 -27.53
C GLN A 96 15.60 16.43 -26.13
N PRO A 97 16.46 17.46 -25.94
CA PRO A 97 16.55 18.17 -24.69
C PRO A 97 15.19 18.82 -24.37
N GLY A 98 14.57 18.38 -23.28
CA GLY A 98 13.35 18.99 -22.79
C GLY A 98 13.58 20.45 -22.37
N THR A 99 12.54 21.28 -22.46
CA THR A 99 12.54 22.57 -21.76
C THR A 99 12.83 22.35 -20.28
N PRO A 100 13.74 23.10 -19.65
CA PRO A 100 14.10 22.86 -18.27
C PRO A 100 12.93 23.22 -17.34
N HIS A 101 12.21 22.19 -16.89
CA HIS A 101 12.23 22.00 -15.44
C HIS A 101 13.71 21.86 -15.10
N THR A 102 14.30 22.83 -14.41
CA THR A 102 15.62 22.65 -13.83
C THR A 102 15.51 21.43 -12.92
N PRO A 103 16.09 20.28 -13.28
CA PRO A 103 16.27 19.25 -12.28
C PRO A 103 17.17 19.92 -11.23
N LEU A 104 16.78 19.88 -9.95
CA LEU A 104 17.81 20.09 -8.94
C LEU A 104 18.90 19.08 -9.26
N ASP A 105 20.08 19.63 -9.54
CA ASP A 105 21.20 18.92 -10.16
C ASP A 105 21.35 17.55 -9.48
N PRO A 106 21.36 16.41 -10.21
CA PRO A 106 21.56 15.11 -9.58
C PRO A 106 22.87 15.05 -8.78
N ASP A 107 23.86 15.90 -9.10
CA ASP A 107 25.10 16.07 -8.34
C ASP A 107 24.97 17.02 -7.13
N SER A 108 23.84 17.74 -6.95
CA SER A 108 23.53 18.50 -5.72
C SER A 108 23.26 17.58 -4.53
N ILE A 109 23.06 16.28 -4.77
CA ILE A 109 23.02 15.24 -3.75
C ILE A 109 24.46 14.74 -3.57
N SER A 110 25.15 15.27 -2.55
CA SER A 110 26.56 14.96 -2.23
C SER A 110 26.92 13.48 -2.42
N SER A 111 27.84 13.21 -3.35
CA SER A 111 28.33 11.87 -3.67
C SER A 111 28.94 11.15 -2.47
N THR A 112 29.50 11.91 -1.52
CA THR A 112 30.00 11.42 -0.22
C THR A 112 28.89 10.79 0.64
N SER A 113 27.66 11.34 0.60
CA SER A 113 26.53 10.80 1.36
C SER A 113 25.98 9.49 0.72
N ASN A 114 26.01 9.36 -0.61
CA ASN A 114 25.62 8.11 -1.27
C ASN A 114 26.64 7.00 -1.03
N ALA A 115 27.95 7.33 -1.00
CA ALA A 115 29.00 6.40 -0.62
C ALA A 115 28.82 5.86 0.81
N GLU A 116 28.37 6.69 1.76
CA GLU A 116 28.05 6.27 3.13
C GLU A 116 26.84 5.33 3.20
N ILE A 117 25.77 5.59 2.44
CA ILE A 117 24.64 4.64 2.31
C ILE A 117 25.14 3.30 1.76
N ILE A 118 25.90 3.31 0.66
CA ILE A 118 26.45 2.09 0.06
C ILE A 118 27.33 1.34 1.06
N ARG A 119 28.15 2.04 1.86
CA ARG A 119 28.97 1.44 2.93
C ARG A 119 28.11 0.77 4.01
N ARG A 120 27.04 1.41 4.46
CA ARG A 120 26.12 0.86 5.48
C ARG A 120 25.31 -0.32 4.95
N VAL A 121 24.83 -0.26 3.71
CA VAL A 121 24.13 -1.39 3.06
C VAL A 121 25.08 -2.58 2.83
N LYS A 122 26.37 -2.35 2.56
CA LYS A 122 27.39 -3.43 2.54
C LYS A 122 27.59 -4.06 3.93
N ALA A 123 27.46 -3.29 5.00
CA ALA A 123 27.59 -3.79 6.37
C ALA A 123 26.33 -4.52 6.89
N SER A 124 25.14 -4.11 6.43
CA SER A 124 23.86 -4.77 6.70
C SER A 124 23.08 -4.95 5.39
N PRO A 125 23.33 -6.06 4.65
CA PRO A 125 22.73 -6.32 3.34
C PRO A 125 21.27 -6.81 3.50
N GLN A 126 20.39 -5.91 3.93
CA GLN A 126 18.96 -6.14 4.08
C GLN A 126 18.19 -5.06 3.30
N GLN A 127 17.11 -5.46 2.60
CA GLN A 127 16.32 -4.52 1.79
C GLN A 127 15.74 -3.38 2.64
N ASP A 128 15.19 -3.69 3.81
CA ASP A 128 14.57 -2.70 4.69
C ASP A 128 15.58 -1.68 5.23
N THR A 129 16.82 -2.11 5.51
CA THR A 129 17.92 -1.20 5.89
C THR A 129 18.28 -0.26 4.74
N ALA A 130 18.42 -0.77 3.52
CA ALA A 130 18.72 0.05 2.35
C ALA A 130 17.59 1.05 2.05
N HIS A 131 16.34 0.60 2.05
CA HIS A 131 15.17 1.47 1.86
C HIS A 131 15.14 2.58 2.91
N ASN A 132 15.24 2.27 4.21
CA ASN A 132 15.25 3.28 5.26
C ASN A 132 16.40 4.30 5.14
N LEU A 133 17.60 3.88 4.75
CA LEU A 133 18.73 4.79 4.53
C LEU A 133 18.44 5.76 3.38
N ILE A 134 17.89 5.27 2.26
CA ILE A 134 17.45 6.11 1.14
C ILE A 134 16.35 7.09 1.57
N LEU A 135 15.35 6.60 2.32
CA LEU A 135 14.24 7.41 2.83
C LEU A 135 14.74 8.52 3.75
N ASN A 136 15.53 8.19 4.79
CA ASN A 136 16.09 9.15 5.74
C ASN A 136 16.86 10.25 5.00
N LYS A 137 17.76 9.86 4.08
CA LYS A 137 18.52 10.80 3.27
C LYS A 137 17.62 11.72 2.44
N LEU A 138 16.70 11.17 1.64
CA LEU A 138 15.85 11.99 0.78
C LEU A 138 14.99 12.94 1.60
N LEU A 139 14.37 12.43 2.68
CA LEU A 139 13.53 13.21 3.56
C LEU A 139 14.31 14.34 4.25
N VAL A 140 15.52 14.10 4.77
CA VAL A 140 16.34 15.13 5.42
C VAL A 140 16.97 16.09 4.41
N GLU A 141 17.77 15.57 3.46
CA GLU A 141 18.65 16.39 2.62
C GLU A 141 17.90 17.11 1.49
N LYS A 142 16.88 16.47 0.89
CA LYS A 142 16.19 17.00 -0.30
C LYS A 142 14.79 17.53 -0.01
N TYR A 143 14.01 16.81 0.79
CA TYR A 143 12.60 17.12 1.06
C TYR A 143 12.35 17.81 2.41
N GLN A 144 13.42 18.15 3.14
CA GLN A 144 13.43 19.02 4.33
C GLN A 144 12.45 18.63 5.45
N ALA A 145 12.28 17.33 5.66
CA ALA A 145 11.50 16.78 6.75
C ALA A 145 12.12 17.15 8.11
N THR A 146 11.38 17.91 8.92
CA THR A 146 11.82 18.27 10.26
C THR A 146 11.54 17.13 11.25
N ASN A 147 12.39 17.02 12.28
CA ASN A 147 12.32 16.01 13.35
C ASN A 147 12.77 14.58 12.98
N ILE A 148 13.47 14.37 11.87
CA ILE A 148 14.25 13.13 11.67
C ILE A 148 15.58 13.28 12.39
N ASP A 149 15.98 12.30 13.19
CA ASP A 149 17.36 12.21 13.67
C ASP A 149 18.28 11.95 12.47
N SER A 150 19.09 12.96 12.14
CA SER A 150 20.04 12.92 11.03
C SER A 150 21.40 12.37 11.47
N ASP A 151 21.64 12.17 12.77
CA ASP A 151 22.83 11.47 13.24
C ASP A 151 22.61 9.97 13.11
N LEU A 152 23.09 9.42 11.98
CA LEU A 152 23.12 7.98 11.72
C LEU A 152 23.99 7.19 12.73
N ASN A 153 24.67 7.85 13.67
CA ASN A 153 25.47 7.25 14.74
C ASN A 153 24.84 7.42 16.13
N SER A 154 23.68 8.08 16.23
CA SER A 154 22.88 8.20 17.45
C SER A 154 22.61 6.80 18.04
N PRO A 155 22.75 6.60 19.37
CA PRO A 155 22.41 5.32 20.00
C PRO A 155 20.90 5.00 19.94
N HIS A 156 20.08 5.98 19.53
CA HIS A 156 18.67 5.82 19.25
C HIS A 156 18.37 5.59 17.76
N TYR A 157 19.39 5.57 16.90
CA TYR A 157 19.27 5.29 15.48
C TYR A 157 18.88 3.83 15.24
N ASN A 158 17.59 3.59 14.99
CA ASN A 158 17.11 2.31 14.49
C ASN A 158 16.99 2.36 12.95
N PRO A 159 17.89 1.69 12.20
CA PRO A 159 17.88 1.71 10.73
C PRO A 159 16.63 1.09 10.11
N ASN A 160 15.79 0.39 10.87
CA ASN A 160 14.58 -0.24 10.34
C ASN A 160 13.32 0.63 10.52
N HIS A 161 13.36 1.66 11.38
CA HIS A 161 12.16 2.38 11.82
C HIS A 161 12.13 3.87 11.43
N LEU A 162 13.25 4.61 11.53
CA LEU A 162 13.22 6.09 11.55
C LEU A 162 12.62 6.75 10.29
N GLY A 163 12.99 6.30 9.08
CA GLY A 163 12.44 6.86 7.84
C GLY A 163 10.95 6.61 7.70
N TYR A 164 10.52 5.37 8.01
CA TYR A 164 9.11 5.00 7.99
C TYR A 164 8.27 5.66 9.10
N ASP A 165 8.82 5.87 10.30
CA ASP A 165 8.09 6.46 11.43
C ASP A 165 7.78 7.95 11.21
N VAL A 166 8.67 8.71 10.56
CA VAL A 166 8.41 10.13 10.23
C VAL A 166 7.28 10.27 9.22
N VAL A 167 7.25 9.39 8.20
CA VAL A 167 6.15 9.27 7.24
C VAL A 167 4.85 8.89 7.97
N ARG A 168 4.90 7.87 8.83
CA ARG A 168 3.75 7.32 9.56
C ARG A 168 3.13 8.31 10.54
N ASN A 169 3.96 9.08 11.24
CA ASN A 169 3.51 10.01 12.28
C ASN A 169 3.08 11.38 11.74
N GLY A 170 3.16 11.60 10.42
CA GLY A 170 2.61 12.80 9.77
C GLY A 170 3.39 14.08 10.09
N GLN A 171 4.70 13.98 10.30
CA GLN A 171 5.57 15.16 10.48
C GLN A 171 5.98 15.80 9.13
N LEU A 172 5.76 15.09 8.02
CA LEU A 172 5.56 15.72 6.72
C LEU A 172 4.19 16.41 6.72
N GLN A 173 4.11 17.68 6.30
CA GLN A 173 2.95 18.54 6.59
C GLN A 173 1.58 18.04 6.11
N HIS A 174 1.53 17.09 5.17
CA HIS A 174 0.27 16.54 4.65
C HIS A 174 0.40 15.02 4.40
N PRO A 175 -0.31 14.13 5.12
CA PRO A 175 -0.82 12.91 4.49
C PRO A 175 -1.93 13.29 3.50
N LEU A 176 -2.22 12.44 2.50
CA LEU A 176 -3.41 12.63 1.64
C LEU A 176 -4.63 12.41 2.54
N PHE A 177 -4.89 11.18 2.99
CA PHE A 177 -6.15 10.89 3.69
C PHE A 177 -5.94 10.02 4.94
N ARG A 178 -6.24 10.57 6.12
CA ARG A 178 -6.35 9.79 7.37
C ARG A 178 -7.76 9.86 7.93
N ILE A 179 -8.53 8.79 7.76
CA ILE A 179 -9.95 8.73 8.06
C ILE A 179 -10.14 8.04 9.42
N ARG A 180 -10.37 8.86 10.45
CA ARG A 180 -10.53 8.40 11.85
C ARG A 180 -11.99 8.22 12.26
N ASP A 181 -12.91 8.84 11.53
CA ASP A 181 -14.34 8.85 11.78
C ASP A 181 -15.10 9.34 10.53
N MET A 182 -16.44 9.37 10.65
CA MET A 182 -17.37 9.84 9.62
C MET A 182 -17.14 11.32 9.23
N ASN A 183 -16.68 12.18 10.15
CA ASN A 183 -16.40 13.58 9.84
C ASN A 183 -15.15 13.72 8.97
N GLY A 184 -14.11 12.90 9.21
CA GLY A 184 -12.93 12.82 8.34
C GLY A 184 -13.29 12.35 6.93
N LEU A 185 -14.19 11.36 6.82
CA LEU A 185 -14.72 10.86 5.54
C LEU A 185 -15.42 11.97 4.73
N GLN A 186 -16.29 12.73 5.39
CA GLN A 186 -17.08 13.78 4.75
C GLN A 186 -16.30 15.08 4.52
N ALA A 187 -15.28 15.35 5.34
CA ALA A 187 -14.31 16.40 5.07
C ALA A 187 -13.71 16.18 3.68
N ILE A 188 -13.17 14.98 3.41
CA ILE A 188 -12.54 14.56 2.14
C ILE A 188 -13.51 14.66 0.96
N HIS A 189 -14.70 14.10 1.09
CA HIS A 189 -15.73 14.16 0.04
C HIS A 189 -16.05 15.61 -0.37
N SER A 190 -16.09 16.55 0.58
CA SER A 190 -16.33 17.98 0.31
C SER A 190 -15.21 18.71 -0.45
N GLN A 191 -14.03 18.08 -0.58
CA GLN A 191 -12.85 18.66 -1.23
C GLN A 191 -12.72 18.22 -2.69
N LEU A 192 -13.28 17.06 -3.02
CA LEU A 192 -13.31 16.51 -4.37
C LEU A 192 -13.93 17.57 -5.31
N PRO A 193 -13.33 17.79 -6.50
CA PRO A 193 -13.77 18.86 -7.39
C PRO A 193 -15.14 18.53 -7.98
N PHE A 194 -16.19 19.19 -7.46
CA PHE A 194 -17.62 19.04 -7.81
C PHE A 194 -17.88 18.71 -9.30
N ALA A 195 -18.23 17.46 -9.58
CA ALA A 195 -18.89 17.07 -10.83
C ALA A 195 -20.34 17.58 -10.87
N GLY A 196 -20.91 17.74 -12.07
CA GLY A 196 -22.27 18.27 -12.22
C GLY A 196 -23.35 17.33 -11.69
N ASN A 197 -24.55 17.83 -11.35
CA ASN A 197 -25.66 16.99 -10.85
C ASN A 197 -26.07 15.83 -11.79
N ASN A 198 -25.74 15.89 -13.09
CA ASN A 198 -26.00 14.78 -14.03
C ASN A 198 -24.83 13.77 -14.10
N GLU A 199 -23.63 14.16 -13.66
CA GLU A 199 -22.48 13.27 -13.44
C GLU A 199 -22.52 12.65 -12.05
N LYS A 200 -23.19 13.27 -11.07
CA LYS A 200 -23.48 12.68 -9.74
C LYS A 200 -24.28 11.37 -9.79
N ASN A 201 -24.87 11.02 -10.93
CA ASN A 201 -25.57 9.73 -11.14
C ASN A 201 -24.67 8.71 -11.89
N ARG A 202 -23.40 9.06 -12.13
CA ARG A 202 -22.33 8.23 -12.72
C ARG A 202 -21.08 8.18 -11.84
N PHE A 203 -21.16 8.82 -10.68
CA PHE A 203 -20.21 8.82 -9.58
C PHE A 203 -21.02 8.55 -8.29
N PRO A 204 -20.36 8.21 -7.17
CA PRO A 204 -21.04 7.67 -6.00
C PRO A 204 -22.10 8.56 -5.37
N HIS A 205 -23.20 7.94 -4.94
CA HIS A 205 -24.20 8.58 -4.09
C HIS A 205 -23.86 8.42 -2.60
N ILE A 206 -22.86 9.17 -2.11
CA ILE A 206 -22.63 9.29 -0.66
C ILE A 206 -23.82 10.03 -0.04
N SER A 207 -24.59 9.33 0.81
CA SER A 207 -25.80 9.88 1.43
C SER A 207 -25.51 11.06 2.38
N ASN A 208 -26.41 12.05 2.37
CA ASN A 208 -26.17 13.41 2.91
C ASN A 208 -25.97 13.48 4.44
N LYS A 209 -24.90 14.16 4.96
CA LYS A 209 -25.00 14.85 6.28
C LYS A 209 -23.98 15.95 6.67
N ILE A 210 -22.68 15.90 6.33
CA ILE A 210 -21.66 16.89 6.81
C ILE A 210 -20.99 17.70 5.66
N ASN A 211 -20.37 18.83 6.04
CA ASN A 211 -19.92 19.93 5.19
C ASN A 211 -18.43 20.30 5.35
N ASN A 212 -17.80 20.69 4.22
CA ASN A 212 -16.80 21.76 4.02
C ASN A 212 -15.37 21.73 4.67
N LYS A 213 -14.33 21.42 3.86
CA LYS A 213 -13.15 22.27 3.45
C LYS A 213 -11.91 21.43 3.01
N LYS A 214 -11.02 22.01 2.16
CA LYS A 214 -10.04 21.38 1.19
C LYS A 214 -8.59 21.06 1.65
N MET A 215 -7.87 20.23 0.86
CA MET A 215 -6.46 19.76 0.97
C MET A 215 -5.51 20.12 -0.21
N ALA A 216 -4.23 19.71 -0.08
CA ALA A 216 -3.14 19.75 -1.07
C ALA A 216 -2.38 18.40 -1.23
N ASN A 217 -1.41 18.35 -2.15
CA ASN A 217 -0.60 17.17 -2.55
C ASN A 217 0.51 16.79 -1.53
N SER A 218 1.00 15.54 -1.58
CA SER A 218 2.21 15.12 -0.85
C SER A 218 2.87 13.82 -1.36
N ILE A 219 3.91 13.36 -0.65
CA ILE A 219 4.86 12.29 -1.00
C ILE A 219 4.54 11.03 -0.17
N PHE A 220 4.38 9.86 -0.82
CA PHE A 220 3.87 8.63 -0.18
C PHE A 220 4.86 7.48 -0.22
N ILE A 221 5.29 7.00 0.94
CA ILE A 221 6.27 5.91 1.06
C ILE A 221 5.64 4.61 1.56
N ARG A 222 4.43 4.68 2.14
CA ARG A 222 3.64 3.53 2.61
C ARG A 222 2.17 3.71 2.24
N ASP A 223 1.31 3.91 3.22
CA ASP A 223 -0.12 3.70 3.07
C ASP A 223 -0.82 4.95 2.50
N PHE A 224 -1.63 4.76 1.45
CA PHE A 224 -2.46 5.81 0.86
C PHE A 224 -3.58 6.24 1.81
N MET A 225 -4.07 5.30 2.62
CA MET A 225 -5.27 5.49 3.40
C MET A 225 -5.38 4.51 4.57
N HIS A 226 -5.64 5.06 5.77
CA HIS A 226 -6.09 4.29 6.93
C HIS A 226 -7.55 4.61 7.22
N ILE A 227 -8.37 3.57 7.35
CA ILE A 227 -9.76 3.61 7.78
C ILE A 227 -9.82 3.00 9.18
N ALA A 228 -9.76 3.86 10.20
CA ALA A 228 -9.76 3.44 11.60
C ALA A 228 -11.17 3.56 12.18
N SER A 229 -11.85 2.44 12.47
CA SER A 229 -13.26 2.44 12.90
C SER A 229 -13.62 1.26 13.83
N ALA A 230 -14.69 1.42 14.61
CA ALA A 230 -15.37 0.29 15.26
C ALA A 230 -16.31 -0.47 14.29
N GLY A 231 -16.50 0.07 13.08
CA GLY A 231 -17.31 -0.49 12.00
C GLY A 231 -18.55 0.35 11.69
N ASN A 232 -19.65 -0.31 11.32
CA ASN A 232 -20.92 0.30 10.88
C ASN A 232 -20.72 1.38 9.80
N MET A 233 -19.94 1.05 8.76
CA MET A 233 -19.57 1.98 7.69
C MET A 233 -19.54 1.30 6.33
N THR A 234 -19.80 2.10 5.30
CA THR A 234 -19.59 1.72 3.89
C THR A 234 -18.53 2.63 3.30
N VAL A 235 -17.49 2.02 2.74
CA VAL A 235 -16.49 2.67 1.87
C VAL A 235 -16.74 2.13 0.48
N GLU A 236 -17.60 2.82 -0.25
CA GLU A 236 -18.00 2.38 -1.58
C GLU A 236 -17.53 3.32 -2.68
N ASP A 237 -17.28 2.73 -3.86
CA ASP A 237 -17.48 3.39 -5.15
C ASP A 237 -16.36 4.43 -5.45
N TRP A 238 -15.21 4.32 -4.76
CA TRP A 238 -14.06 5.25 -4.87
C TRP A 238 -13.10 4.92 -6.00
N LEU A 239 -12.36 5.93 -6.47
CA LEU A 239 -11.23 5.77 -7.38
C LEU A 239 -9.91 6.08 -6.65
N ILE A 240 -9.03 5.09 -6.54
CA ILE A 240 -7.67 5.21 -6.00
C ILE A 240 -6.66 4.92 -7.11
N GLU A 241 -5.79 5.90 -7.43
CA GLU A 241 -4.67 5.76 -8.35
C GLU A 241 -3.34 6.03 -7.63
N ASP A 242 -2.42 5.08 -7.68
CA ASP A 242 -1.05 5.23 -7.17
C ASP A 242 -0.20 6.10 -8.11
N LEU A 243 -0.39 7.42 -7.98
CA LEU A 243 0.41 8.43 -8.67
C LEU A 243 1.80 8.62 -8.03
N ALA A 244 2.07 8.04 -6.86
CA ALA A 244 3.34 8.23 -6.15
C ALA A 244 4.52 7.68 -6.96
N LEU A 245 4.30 6.61 -7.73
CA LEU A 245 5.29 6.01 -8.66
C LEU A 245 5.82 6.98 -9.72
N ARG A 246 5.03 8.01 -10.07
CA ARG A 246 5.34 9.02 -11.08
C ARG A 246 5.89 10.33 -10.47
N SER A 247 6.16 10.35 -9.17
CA SER A 247 6.67 11.53 -8.45
C SER A 247 8.20 11.69 -8.56
N ASP A 248 8.68 12.92 -8.39
CA ASP A 248 10.11 13.23 -8.29
C ASP A 248 10.77 12.42 -7.15
N PHE A 249 10.05 12.20 -6.04
CA PHE A 249 10.55 11.37 -4.94
C PHE A 249 10.80 9.93 -5.38
N ALA A 250 9.89 9.32 -6.13
CA ALA A 250 10.07 7.97 -6.66
C ALA A 250 11.26 7.91 -7.63
N HIS A 251 11.45 8.95 -8.45
CA HIS A 251 12.60 9.08 -9.34
C HIS A 251 13.93 9.17 -8.57
N ASP A 252 13.99 10.01 -7.54
CA ASP A 252 15.17 10.17 -6.68
C ASP A 252 15.51 8.88 -5.93
N PHE A 253 14.49 8.23 -5.35
CA PHE A 253 14.62 6.95 -4.66
C PHE A 253 15.20 5.89 -5.60
N ASN A 254 14.63 5.77 -6.80
CA ASN A 254 15.09 4.84 -7.82
C ASN A 254 16.53 5.12 -8.28
N THR A 255 16.93 6.39 -8.36
CA THR A 255 18.30 6.80 -8.71
C THR A 255 19.31 6.31 -7.66
N ILE A 256 18.99 6.43 -6.37
CA ILE A 256 19.88 5.93 -5.30
C ILE A 256 19.87 4.39 -5.25
N VAL A 257 18.72 3.74 -5.48
CA VAL A 257 18.64 2.27 -5.64
C VAL A 257 19.53 1.77 -6.79
N ASP A 258 19.46 2.42 -7.96
CA ASP A 258 20.29 2.05 -9.11
C ASP A 258 21.80 2.20 -8.80
N GLN A 259 22.18 3.23 -8.06
CA GLN A 259 23.56 3.39 -7.57
C GLN A 259 23.97 2.27 -6.59
N ILE A 260 23.11 1.91 -5.63
CA ILE A 260 23.38 0.83 -4.67
C ILE A 260 23.53 -0.51 -5.42
N ASN A 261 22.59 -0.85 -6.29
CA ASN A 261 22.62 -2.11 -7.06
C ASN A 261 23.81 -2.16 -8.03
N GLY A 262 24.26 -1.03 -8.56
CA GLY A 262 25.51 -0.94 -9.33
C GLY A 262 26.78 -1.26 -8.52
N HIS A 263 26.77 -1.04 -7.19
CA HIS A 263 27.90 -1.28 -6.29
C HIS A 263 27.76 -2.56 -5.43
N ILE A 264 26.57 -3.16 -5.38
CA ILE A 264 26.18 -4.34 -4.61
C ILE A 264 25.21 -5.21 -5.44
N PRO A 265 25.62 -5.72 -6.62
CA PRO A 265 24.70 -6.37 -7.56
C PRO A 265 24.06 -7.67 -7.02
N GLN A 266 24.63 -8.26 -5.97
CA GLN A 266 24.09 -9.46 -5.31
C GLN A 266 22.88 -9.20 -4.40
N LEU A 267 22.52 -7.94 -4.13
CA LEU A 267 21.48 -7.60 -3.16
C LEU A 267 20.12 -7.25 -3.80
N ASP A 268 20.13 -6.86 -5.09
CA ASP A 268 18.95 -6.48 -5.90
C ASP A 268 17.87 -5.70 -5.12
N ILE A 269 18.26 -4.54 -4.57
CA ILE A 269 17.34 -3.69 -3.81
C ILE A 269 16.16 -3.29 -4.69
N SER A 270 14.96 -3.60 -4.23
CA SER A 270 13.73 -3.21 -4.91
C SER A 270 13.65 -1.70 -5.10
N LYS A 271 13.25 -1.28 -6.30
CA LYS A 271 12.88 0.12 -6.60
C LYS A 271 11.67 0.57 -5.78
N PHE A 272 11.36 1.86 -5.82
CA PHE A 272 10.23 2.47 -5.14
C PHE A 272 8.89 1.76 -5.41
N SER A 273 8.71 1.25 -6.65
CA SER A 273 7.55 0.43 -7.03
C SER A 273 7.46 -0.91 -6.32
N GLY A 274 8.55 -1.42 -5.75
CA GLY A 274 8.63 -2.67 -4.99
C GLY A 274 8.86 -2.49 -3.49
N ILE A 275 8.74 -1.27 -2.95
CA ILE A 275 8.74 -1.06 -1.49
C ILE A 275 7.52 -1.78 -0.89
N ALA A 276 7.76 -2.60 0.14
CA ALA A 276 6.72 -3.31 0.85
C ALA A 276 5.84 -2.36 1.69
N HIS A 277 4.62 -2.79 2.01
CA HIS A 277 3.67 -2.03 2.84
C HIS A 277 3.26 -0.67 2.25
N ARG A 278 2.85 -0.67 0.97
CA ARG A 278 2.11 0.44 0.38
C ARG A 278 0.65 0.03 0.24
N ASP A 279 -0.20 0.37 1.20
CA ASP A 279 -1.61 -0.04 1.22
C ASP A 279 -2.52 0.99 0.51
N ALA A 280 -3.40 0.56 -0.39
CA ALA A 280 -4.39 1.44 -1.03
C ALA A 280 -5.52 1.79 -0.04
N MET A 281 -6.01 0.79 0.68
CA MET A 281 -6.93 0.90 1.81
C MET A 281 -6.48 -0.05 2.92
N GLN A 282 -6.00 0.49 4.05
CA GLN A 282 -5.83 -0.30 5.27
C GLN A 282 -7.04 -0.11 6.19
N ILE A 283 -7.81 -1.18 6.46
CA ILE A 283 -8.89 -1.17 7.45
C ILE A 283 -8.34 -1.60 8.81
N ILE A 284 -8.60 -0.81 9.85
CA ILE A 284 -8.02 -0.99 11.19
C ILE A 284 -9.12 -0.86 12.25
N PRO A 285 -9.35 -1.89 13.10
CA PRO A 285 -10.30 -1.78 14.19
C PRO A 285 -9.86 -0.72 15.21
N ASN A 286 -10.77 0.21 15.53
CA ASN A 286 -10.55 1.16 16.61
C ASN A 286 -10.51 0.43 17.96
N SER A 287 -9.71 0.95 18.88
CA SER A 287 -9.60 0.33 20.20
C SER A 287 -10.94 0.36 20.95
N VAL A 288 -11.42 -0.79 21.44
CA VAL A 288 -12.68 -0.94 22.18
C VAL A 288 -12.44 -0.95 23.68
N ALA A 289 -13.41 -0.47 24.48
CA ALA A 289 -13.31 -0.56 25.94
C ALA A 289 -13.37 -2.02 26.38
N ILE A 290 -12.59 -2.39 27.39
CA ILE A 290 -12.56 -3.76 27.90
C ILE A 290 -13.66 -3.88 28.97
N PRO A 291 -14.55 -4.89 28.91
CA PRO A 291 -15.58 -5.09 29.93
C PRO A 291 -14.97 -5.16 31.34
N GLY A 292 -15.47 -4.32 32.24
CA GLY A 292 -14.94 -4.19 33.61
C GLY A 292 -13.69 -3.31 33.77
N ASN A 293 -13.08 -2.79 32.70
CA ASN A 293 -11.96 -1.86 32.79
C ASN A 293 -12.03 -0.73 31.74
N THR A 294 -12.54 0.44 32.14
CA THR A 294 -12.67 1.62 31.28
C THR A 294 -11.36 2.35 31.02
N THR A 295 -10.29 2.05 31.77
CA THR A 295 -8.98 2.74 31.65
C THR A 295 -8.05 2.12 30.62
N VAL A 296 -8.32 0.88 30.20
CA VAL A 296 -7.59 0.19 29.14
C VAL A 296 -8.55 -0.20 28.02
N ARG A 297 -8.11 0.02 26.78
CA ARG A 297 -8.84 -0.38 25.58
C ARG A 297 -8.08 -1.52 24.90
N ALA A 298 -8.80 -2.55 24.47
CA ALA A 298 -8.27 -3.55 23.56
C ALA A 298 -8.09 -2.87 22.20
N ASP A 299 -6.91 -2.97 21.62
CA ASP A 299 -6.57 -2.37 20.33
C ASP A 299 -6.40 -3.44 19.25
N GLN A 300 -6.11 -3.04 18.01
CA GLN A 300 -5.99 -3.98 16.89
C GLN A 300 -4.90 -5.05 17.14
N PHE A 301 -3.85 -4.73 17.91
CA PHE A 301 -2.77 -5.67 18.22
C PHE A 301 -3.13 -6.67 19.33
N VAL A 302 -4.34 -6.60 19.89
CA VAL A 302 -4.91 -7.66 20.75
C VAL A 302 -6.25 -8.17 20.23
N GLY A 303 -6.55 -7.93 18.95
CA GLY A 303 -7.72 -8.51 18.31
C GLY A 303 -9.01 -7.70 18.45
N ALA A 304 -8.95 -6.39 18.71
CA ALA A 304 -10.14 -5.54 18.70
C ALA A 304 -10.99 -5.77 17.43
N MET A 305 -12.31 -5.79 17.59
CA MET A 305 -13.26 -6.15 16.53
C MET A 305 -13.82 -4.91 15.83
N MET A 306 -13.86 -4.94 14.50
CA MET A 306 -14.64 -4.05 13.64
C MET A 306 -15.83 -4.82 13.08
N SER A 307 -17.05 -4.28 13.21
CA SER A 307 -18.28 -4.99 12.84
C SER A 307 -19.16 -4.24 11.84
N ASN A 308 -19.79 -4.94 10.89
CA ASN A 308 -20.70 -4.38 9.88
C ASN A 308 -20.01 -3.32 8.99
N THR A 309 -18.86 -3.67 8.41
CA THR A 309 -18.14 -2.81 7.47
C THR A 309 -18.34 -3.31 6.04
N ARG A 310 -18.48 -2.39 5.09
CA ARG A 310 -18.63 -2.66 3.66
C ARG A 310 -17.56 -1.93 2.89
N VAL A 311 -16.87 -2.61 1.97
CA VAL A 311 -15.90 -2.06 1.02
C VAL A 311 -16.34 -2.52 -0.37
N GLU A 312 -17.12 -1.69 -1.07
CA GLU A 312 -17.89 -2.13 -2.24
C GLU A 312 -17.69 -1.27 -3.49
N ASN A 313 -17.70 -1.83 -4.70
CA ASN A 313 -17.68 -1.08 -5.97
C ASN A 313 -16.46 -0.15 -6.20
N ASN A 314 -15.38 -0.25 -5.41
CA ASN A 314 -14.21 0.63 -5.54
C ASN A 314 -13.30 0.22 -6.70
N VAL A 315 -12.63 1.21 -7.31
CA VAL A 315 -11.63 1.05 -8.36
C VAL A 315 -10.25 1.43 -7.81
N ILE A 316 -9.30 0.48 -7.83
CA ILE A 316 -7.94 0.65 -7.29
C ILE A 316 -6.91 0.30 -8.38
N SER A 317 -6.00 1.23 -8.69
CA SER A 317 -5.00 1.07 -9.75
C SER A 317 -3.58 1.47 -9.31
N SER A 318 -2.59 0.63 -9.60
CA SER A 318 -1.16 0.91 -9.39
C SER A 318 -0.28 0.14 -10.37
N GLU A 319 0.75 0.82 -10.90
CA GLU A 319 1.83 0.20 -11.68
C GLU A 319 2.87 -0.52 -10.81
N GLY A 320 2.71 -0.51 -9.47
CA GLY A 320 3.66 -1.05 -8.50
C GLY A 320 3.04 -2.05 -7.53
N HIS A 321 3.85 -2.55 -6.61
CA HIS A 321 3.50 -3.52 -5.57
C HIS A 321 2.69 -2.86 -4.44
N LEU A 322 1.59 -2.21 -4.79
CA LEU A 322 0.57 -1.79 -3.85
C LEU A 322 -0.12 -3.04 -3.27
N GLN A 323 -0.53 -2.98 -2.01
CA GLN A 323 -1.51 -3.88 -1.41
C GLN A 323 -2.89 -3.21 -1.58
N GLY A 324 -3.91 -3.91 -2.07
CA GLY A 324 -5.19 -3.27 -2.43
C GLY A 324 -6.04 -2.95 -1.20
N ILE A 325 -6.84 -3.92 -0.77
CA ILE A 325 -7.65 -3.82 0.45
C ILE A 325 -6.99 -4.71 1.50
N PHE A 326 -6.48 -4.10 2.57
CA PHE A 326 -5.58 -4.75 3.52
C PHE A 326 -6.02 -4.62 4.98
N ALA A 327 -5.82 -5.69 5.75
CA ALA A 327 -5.92 -5.69 7.20
C ALA A 327 -4.84 -6.59 7.82
N SER A 328 -3.92 -6.00 8.59
CA SER A 328 -2.79 -6.74 9.19
C SER A 328 -3.08 -7.30 10.58
N ASP A 329 -3.92 -6.63 11.36
CA ASP A 329 -4.13 -6.92 12.79
C ASP A 329 -5.56 -6.50 13.19
N GLY A 330 -6.15 -7.22 14.14
CA GLY A 330 -7.54 -7.03 14.57
C GLY A 330 -8.51 -7.99 13.90
N ALA A 331 -9.77 -8.00 14.38
CA ALA A 331 -10.81 -8.93 13.93
C ALA A 331 -11.94 -8.21 13.19
N PHE A 332 -12.58 -8.90 12.24
CA PHE A 332 -13.60 -8.31 11.36
C PHE A 332 -14.83 -9.19 11.28
N LYS A 333 -15.99 -8.71 11.75
CA LYS A 333 -17.26 -9.45 11.77
C LYS A 333 -18.28 -8.80 10.85
N ASN A 334 -18.98 -9.59 10.04
CA ASN A 334 -19.85 -9.08 8.96
C ASN A 334 -19.14 -8.02 8.09
N LEU A 335 -17.93 -8.35 7.60
CA LEU A 335 -17.17 -7.52 6.66
C LEU A 335 -17.49 -7.95 5.22
N VAL A 336 -18.01 -7.03 4.43
CA VAL A 336 -18.29 -7.25 3.01
C VAL A 336 -17.21 -6.55 2.18
N ILE A 337 -16.55 -7.28 1.28
CA ILE A 337 -15.61 -6.74 0.28
C ILE A 337 -16.09 -7.19 -1.10
N LYS A 338 -16.82 -6.34 -1.82
CA LYS A 338 -17.63 -6.77 -2.96
C LYS A 338 -17.52 -5.90 -4.20
N ASN A 339 -17.51 -6.51 -5.39
CA ASN A 339 -17.56 -5.80 -6.68
C ASN A 339 -16.44 -4.75 -6.88
N ASN A 340 -15.30 -4.85 -6.19
CA ASN A 340 -14.20 -3.91 -6.38
C ASN A 340 -13.37 -4.31 -7.60
N ASN A 341 -12.93 -3.35 -8.41
CA ASN A 341 -12.02 -3.54 -9.53
C ASN A 341 -10.58 -3.15 -9.12
N LEU A 342 -9.66 -4.10 -9.05
CA LEU A 342 -8.27 -3.90 -8.63
C LEU A 342 -7.29 -4.29 -9.74
N ASN A 343 -6.43 -3.35 -10.14
CA ASN A 343 -5.27 -3.63 -11.01
C ASN A 343 -4.01 -3.08 -10.34
N ILE A 344 -3.33 -3.95 -9.61
CA ILE A 344 -2.09 -3.63 -8.89
C ILE A 344 -1.05 -4.72 -9.17
N ALA A 345 0.23 -4.35 -9.26
CA ALA A 345 1.28 -5.33 -9.53
C ALA A 345 1.66 -6.19 -8.31
N GLY A 346 1.21 -5.83 -7.11
CA GLY A 346 1.46 -6.58 -5.87
C GLY A 346 0.74 -7.92 -5.82
N ALA A 347 1.23 -8.84 -4.97
CA ALA A 347 0.55 -10.11 -4.69
C ALA A 347 -0.78 -9.89 -3.95
N HIS A 348 -0.79 -9.00 -2.96
CA HIS A 348 -1.91 -8.81 -2.04
C HIS A 348 -2.97 -7.83 -2.58
N SER A 349 -3.81 -8.25 -3.54
CA SER A 349 -4.94 -7.40 -3.97
C SER A 349 -5.99 -7.26 -2.88
N ILE A 350 -6.35 -8.36 -2.22
CA ILE A 350 -7.14 -8.34 -0.99
C ILE A 350 -6.43 -9.24 0.02
N THR A 351 -6.13 -8.75 1.21
CA THR A 351 -5.55 -9.60 2.27
C THR A 351 -6.07 -9.18 3.63
N ILE A 352 -6.85 -10.05 4.25
CA ILE A 352 -7.54 -9.76 5.52
C ILE A 352 -7.13 -10.80 6.56
N ASN A 353 -6.35 -10.35 7.54
CA ASN A 353 -6.11 -11.13 8.76
C ASN A 353 -7.35 -11.03 9.67
N GLY A 354 -7.83 -12.13 10.21
CA GLY A 354 -8.88 -12.12 11.24
C GLY A 354 -10.30 -11.82 10.73
N LEU A 355 -10.61 -12.15 9.48
CA LEU A 355 -11.99 -12.13 8.97
C LEU A 355 -12.83 -13.22 9.65
N LEU A 356 -13.61 -12.84 10.66
CA LEU A 356 -14.51 -13.75 11.39
C LEU A 356 -15.69 -14.17 10.51
N SER A 357 -16.40 -13.20 9.93
CA SER A 357 -17.54 -13.46 9.04
C SER A 357 -17.76 -12.36 8.02
N GLY A 358 -18.38 -12.70 6.87
CA GLY A 358 -18.50 -11.77 5.76
C GLY A 358 -18.77 -12.38 4.38
N ASP A 359 -18.58 -11.56 3.35
CA ASP A 359 -18.71 -11.87 1.92
C ASP A 359 -17.54 -11.21 1.17
N VAL A 360 -16.76 -11.99 0.42
CA VAL A 360 -15.64 -11.49 -0.40
C VAL A 360 -15.84 -11.97 -1.83
N SER A 361 -16.70 -11.29 -2.59
CA SER A 361 -17.19 -11.79 -3.89
C SER A 361 -17.27 -10.71 -4.97
N GLY A 362 -17.29 -11.13 -6.24
CA GLY A 362 -17.45 -10.22 -7.38
C GLY A 362 -16.28 -9.26 -7.65
N ASN A 363 -15.19 -9.36 -6.89
CA ASN A 363 -14.00 -8.53 -7.08
C ASN A 363 -13.23 -8.97 -8.35
N LYS A 364 -12.77 -7.98 -9.12
CA LYS A 364 -12.30 -8.15 -10.51
C LYS A 364 -11.02 -7.37 -10.79
N ASP A 365 -10.39 -7.61 -11.95
CA ASP A 365 -9.40 -6.70 -12.53
C ASP A 365 -10.06 -5.51 -13.27
N LEU A 366 -9.26 -4.63 -13.88
CA LEU A 366 -9.77 -3.53 -14.72
C LEU A 366 -10.27 -3.98 -16.12
N ASN A 367 -10.18 -5.26 -16.46
CA ASN A 367 -10.67 -5.86 -17.71
C ASN A 367 -11.92 -6.74 -17.46
N ASP A 368 -12.57 -6.58 -16.32
CA ASP A 368 -13.75 -7.34 -15.86
C ASP A 368 -13.54 -8.85 -15.59
N ASN A 369 -12.29 -9.34 -15.61
CA ASN A 369 -11.98 -10.70 -15.19
C ASN A 369 -12.07 -10.82 -13.67
N ALA A 370 -12.46 -11.99 -13.13
CA ALA A 370 -12.29 -12.26 -11.70
C ALA A 370 -10.81 -12.11 -11.29
N LEU A 371 -10.55 -11.61 -10.09
CA LEU A 371 -9.19 -11.62 -9.54
C LEU A 371 -8.69 -13.06 -9.43
N ALA A 372 -7.41 -13.28 -9.74
CA ALA A 372 -6.79 -14.59 -9.63
C ALA A 372 -6.77 -15.06 -8.16
N ASP A 373 -6.82 -16.38 -7.98
CA ASP A 373 -7.01 -17.04 -6.68
C ASP A 373 -5.88 -16.72 -5.69
N ASP A 374 -4.67 -16.44 -6.20
CA ASP A 374 -3.47 -16.02 -5.46
C ASP A 374 -3.42 -14.52 -5.12
N LYS A 375 -4.47 -13.76 -5.46
CA LYS A 375 -4.59 -12.31 -5.16
C LYS A 375 -5.46 -11.99 -3.96
N ILE A 376 -6.21 -12.98 -3.46
CA ILE A 376 -7.11 -12.83 -2.31
C ILE A 376 -6.70 -13.84 -1.23
N HIS A 377 -6.18 -13.33 -0.11
CA HIS A 377 -5.78 -14.17 1.03
C HIS A 377 -6.63 -13.83 2.25
N LEU A 378 -7.30 -14.83 2.81
CA LEU A 378 -7.96 -14.72 4.12
C LEU A 378 -7.08 -15.45 5.13
N LEU A 379 -6.48 -14.70 6.05
CA LEU A 379 -5.46 -15.20 6.96
C LEU A 379 -5.97 -15.23 8.41
N PRO A 380 -5.37 -16.03 9.30
CA PRO A 380 -5.76 -16.06 10.70
C PRO A 380 -5.65 -14.68 11.35
N LEU A 381 -6.46 -14.46 12.38
CA LEU A 381 -6.36 -13.29 13.26
C LEU A 381 -4.94 -13.17 13.77
N ARG A 382 -4.29 -12.07 13.39
CA ARG A 382 -2.94 -11.73 13.85
C ARG A 382 -3.05 -10.73 14.99
N ILE A 383 -2.26 -10.99 16.02
CA ILE A 383 -2.07 -10.10 17.17
C ILE A 383 -0.58 -9.85 17.41
N GLY A 384 -0.29 -8.91 18.29
CA GLY A 384 1.07 -8.53 18.65
C GLY A 384 1.82 -7.70 17.59
N GLY A 385 1.16 -7.31 16.50
CA GLY A 385 1.80 -6.58 15.40
C GLY A 385 2.97 -7.38 14.82
N GLY A 386 4.16 -6.79 14.77
CA GLY A 386 5.38 -7.44 14.25
C GLY A 386 5.79 -8.75 14.94
N THR A 387 5.17 -9.11 16.06
CA THR A 387 5.41 -10.36 16.79
C THR A 387 4.89 -11.62 16.06
N ASN A 388 4.01 -11.46 15.06
CA ASN A 388 3.50 -12.58 14.23
C ASN A 388 2.86 -13.72 15.04
N ILE A 389 2.01 -13.36 16.00
CA ILE A 389 1.17 -14.32 16.74
C ILE A 389 -0.16 -14.47 15.99
N TYR A 390 -0.56 -15.70 15.70
CA TYR A 390 -1.75 -16.03 14.92
C TYR A 390 -2.73 -16.88 15.73
N ILE A 391 -4.02 -16.59 15.60
CA ILE A 391 -5.12 -17.32 16.26
C ILE A 391 -5.97 -18.02 15.20
N ILE A 392 -5.92 -19.35 15.17
CA ILE A 392 -6.62 -20.20 14.19
C ILE A 392 -7.94 -20.79 14.71
N GLY A 393 -8.24 -20.57 16.00
CA GLY A 393 -9.50 -21.02 16.62
C GLY A 393 -9.75 -20.35 17.97
N PHE A 394 -11.03 -20.28 18.35
CA PHE A 394 -11.52 -19.50 19.48
C PHE A 394 -12.33 -20.36 20.47
N VAL A 395 -12.46 -19.88 21.70
CA VAL A 395 -13.47 -20.34 22.67
C VAL A 395 -14.26 -19.13 23.15
N ASN A 396 -15.59 -19.18 23.02
CA ASN A 396 -16.48 -18.14 23.48
C ASN A 396 -17.03 -18.47 24.87
N SER A 397 -17.04 -17.47 25.77
CA SER A 397 -17.56 -17.61 27.13
C SER A 397 -19.05 -17.94 27.11
N HIS A 398 -19.48 -18.88 27.95
CA HIS A 398 -20.89 -19.28 28.03
C HIS A 398 -21.77 -18.09 28.48
N GLY A 399 -22.84 -17.83 27.72
CA GLY A 399 -23.76 -16.72 27.97
C GLY A 399 -23.30 -15.35 27.45
N ALA A 400 -22.17 -15.24 26.74
CA ALA A 400 -21.81 -14.01 26.04
C ALA A 400 -22.81 -13.68 24.91
N PRO A 401 -23.04 -12.41 24.56
CA PRO A 401 -23.82 -12.05 23.39
C PRO A 401 -23.13 -12.51 22.09
N ALA A 402 -23.90 -13.05 21.13
CA ALA A 402 -23.35 -13.51 19.85
C ALA A 402 -22.63 -12.41 19.03
N ALA A 403 -22.95 -11.14 19.30
CA ALA A 403 -22.24 -9.98 18.73
C ALA A 403 -20.78 -9.85 19.22
N GLU A 404 -20.46 -10.40 20.39
CA GLU A 404 -19.12 -10.38 21.00
C GLU A 404 -18.32 -11.66 20.69
N HIS A 405 -18.95 -12.67 20.08
CA HIS A 405 -18.30 -13.95 19.77
C HIS A 405 -17.26 -13.82 18.66
N TYR A 406 -16.08 -14.40 18.92
CA TYR A 406 -15.05 -14.65 17.93
C TYR A 406 -15.22 -16.07 17.38
N GLU A 407 -15.47 -16.18 16.09
CA GLU A 407 -15.67 -17.45 15.40
C GLU A 407 -15.31 -17.26 13.93
N TYR A 408 -14.69 -18.25 13.30
CA TYR A 408 -14.54 -18.27 11.85
C TYR A 408 -15.79 -18.88 11.23
N GLU A 409 -16.78 -18.02 10.98
CA GLU A 409 -17.97 -18.39 10.25
C GLU A 409 -17.58 -18.71 8.77
N PRO A 410 -18.32 -19.58 8.07
CA PRO A 410 -18.13 -19.82 6.64
C PRO A 410 -18.28 -18.52 5.85
N ILE A 411 -17.28 -18.17 5.04
CA ILE A 411 -17.41 -17.03 4.13
C ILE A 411 -18.21 -17.45 2.91
N SER A 412 -19.25 -16.68 2.62
CA SER A 412 -20.11 -16.95 1.47
C SER A 412 -19.36 -16.68 0.17
N ASN A 413 -19.62 -17.48 -0.86
CA ASN A 413 -19.13 -17.27 -2.23
C ASN A 413 -17.60 -17.19 -2.40
N LEU A 414 -16.83 -17.91 -1.56
CA LEU A 414 -15.35 -17.96 -1.66
C LEU A 414 -14.84 -18.33 -3.06
N GLY A 415 -15.57 -19.13 -3.84
CA GLY A 415 -15.07 -19.62 -5.13
C GLY A 415 -13.77 -20.41 -4.92
N ASN A 416 -12.68 -19.94 -5.52
CA ASN A 416 -11.34 -20.49 -5.37
C ASN A 416 -10.44 -19.70 -4.39
N ILE A 417 -10.96 -18.69 -3.68
CA ILE A 417 -10.18 -17.83 -2.77
C ILE A 417 -9.44 -18.68 -1.73
N GLN A 418 -8.18 -18.32 -1.46
CA GLN A 418 -7.37 -19.00 -0.47
C GLN A 418 -7.79 -18.64 0.97
N ASP A 419 -8.71 -19.42 1.54
CA ASP A 419 -9.08 -19.35 2.96
C ASP A 419 -8.10 -20.12 3.84
N LEU A 420 -7.17 -19.40 4.47
CA LEU A 420 -6.18 -19.92 5.42
C LEU A 420 -6.51 -19.52 6.87
N ARG A 421 -7.70 -18.99 7.17
CA ARG A 421 -8.03 -18.43 8.50
C ARG A 421 -7.86 -19.40 9.66
N GLN A 422 -7.99 -20.70 9.37
CA GLN A 422 -7.82 -21.80 10.33
C GLN A 422 -6.55 -22.64 10.10
N SER A 423 -5.62 -22.17 9.24
CA SER A 423 -4.42 -22.90 8.82
C SER A 423 -3.15 -22.40 9.52
N THR A 424 -2.17 -23.30 9.68
CA THR A 424 -0.77 -22.94 10.02
C THR A 424 0.20 -23.04 8.83
N GLU A 425 -0.32 -23.49 7.67
CA GLU A 425 0.39 -23.64 6.41
C GLU A 425 0.05 -22.48 5.47
N GLY A 426 1.04 -22.00 4.70
CA GLY A 426 0.87 -20.87 3.77
C GLY A 426 0.77 -19.47 4.40
N VAL A 427 0.63 -19.36 5.73
CA VAL A 427 0.45 -18.07 6.43
C VAL A 427 1.79 -17.37 6.69
N ASN A 428 2.64 -17.94 7.55
CA ASN A 428 3.98 -17.42 7.89
C ASN A 428 4.78 -18.46 8.67
N ASN A 429 5.95 -18.89 8.15
CA ASN A 429 6.78 -19.91 8.80
C ASN A 429 7.45 -19.44 10.10
N ARG A 430 7.50 -18.12 10.34
CA ARG A 430 8.02 -17.50 11.57
C ARG A 430 6.92 -17.18 12.60
N GLY A 431 5.69 -17.61 12.35
CA GLY A 431 4.54 -17.33 13.21
C GLY A 431 4.45 -18.28 14.41
N THR A 432 3.93 -17.79 15.53
CA THR A 432 3.45 -18.64 16.63
C THR A 432 1.93 -18.78 16.50
N PHE A 433 1.41 -20.00 16.48
CA PHE A 433 0.00 -20.28 16.22
C PHE A 433 -0.69 -20.85 17.47
N TYR A 434 -1.86 -20.30 17.78
CA TYR A 434 -2.70 -20.71 18.90
C TYR A 434 -4.12 -21.02 18.43
N ASP A 435 -4.78 -21.95 19.09
CA ASP A 435 -6.21 -22.19 18.96
C ASP A 435 -6.89 -22.23 20.34
N GLN A 436 -8.20 -22.47 20.34
CA GLN A 436 -9.05 -22.44 21.53
C GLN A 436 -8.92 -21.16 22.38
N VAL A 437 -8.62 -20.01 21.74
CA VAL A 437 -8.30 -18.77 22.45
C VAL A 437 -9.56 -18.08 22.95
N ASN A 438 -9.64 -17.85 24.26
CA ASN A 438 -10.67 -17.03 24.89
C ASN A 438 -10.27 -15.54 24.79
N MET A 439 -10.85 -14.84 23.81
CA MET A 439 -10.55 -13.43 23.54
C MET A 439 -10.98 -12.49 24.69
N ALA A 440 -11.99 -12.85 25.48
CA ALA A 440 -12.41 -12.05 26.63
C ALA A 440 -11.35 -12.09 27.74
N GLU A 441 -10.76 -13.26 28.01
CA GLU A 441 -9.64 -13.39 28.94
C GLU A 441 -8.36 -12.75 28.38
N LEU A 442 -8.10 -12.87 27.07
CA LEU A 442 -6.97 -12.19 26.42
C LEU A 442 -7.03 -10.67 26.64
N HIS A 443 -8.20 -10.06 26.46
CA HIS A 443 -8.38 -8.64 26.73
C HIS A 443 -8.17 -8.30 28.21
N LYS A 444 -8.68 -9.09 29.16
CA LYS A 444 -8.46 -8.88 30.60
C LYS A 444 -6.99 -8.97 30.99
N GLU A 445 -6.28 -9.99 30.51
CA GLU A 445 -4.84 -10.16 30.75
C GLU A 445 -4.02 -9.01 30.16
N TYR A 446 -4.37 -8.53 28.95
CA TYR A 446 -3.74 -7.33 28.38
C TYR A 446 -4.01 -6.06 29.21
N ALA A 447 -5.20 -5.95 29.81
CA ALA A 447 -5.52 -4.86 30.71
C ALA A 447 -4.71 -4.89 32.01
N ALA A 448 -4.44 -6.09 32.53
CA ALA A 448 -3.61 -6.33 33.72
C ALA A 448 -2.10 -6.21 33.46
N LEU A 449 -1.64 -6.45 32.22
CA LEU A 449 -0.22 -6.45 31.85
C LEU A 449 0.45 -5.09 32.15
N ASN A 450 1.63 -5.11 32.77
CA ASN A 450 2.38 -3.89 33.11
C ASN A 450 2.60 -3.00 31.86
N LYS A 451 2.31 -1.70 31.99
CA LYS A 451 2.40 -0.70 30.90
C LYS A 451 3.78 -0.64 30.24
N THR A 452 4.87 -0.97 30.96
CA THR A 452 6.24 -0.93 30.42
C THR A 452 6.55 -2.04 29.42
N ILE A 453 5.93 -3.22 29.57
CA ILE A 453 6.07 -4.36 28.64
C ILE A 453 4.87 -4.49 27.70
N ARG A 454 3.79 -3.74 27.94
CA ARG A 454 2.64 -3.69 27.04
C ARG A 454 3.05 -3.16 25.67
N ARG A 455 2.56 -3.81 24.62
CA ARG A 455 2.93 -3.57 23.21
C ARG A 455 4.38 -3.91 22.83
N THR A 456 5.15 -4.61 23.67
CA THR A 456 6.40 -5.24 23.25
C THR A 456 6.17 -6.70 22.82
N ALA A 457 7.06 -7.26 22.00
CA ALA A 457 7.00 -8.68 21.62
C ALA A 457 6.99 -9.60 22.85
N GLN A 458 7.85 -9.33 23.84
CA GLN A 458 7.86 -10.02 25.12
C GLN A 458 6.50 -9.95 25.84
N GLY A 459 5.87 -8.78 25.86
CA GLY A 459 4.55 -8.60 26.47
C GLY A 459 3.45 -9.43 25.81
N TYR A 460 3.47 -9.56 24.48
CA TYR A 460 2.50 -10.39 23.75
C TYR A 460 2.76 -11.89 23.90
N HIS A 461 4.02 -12.34 23.94
CA HIS A 461 4.33 -13.73 24.26
C HIS A 461 3.94 -14.08 25.71
N GLN A 462 4.21 -13.20 26.68
CA GLN A 462 3.78 -13.39 28.07
C GLN A 462 2.25 -13.45 28.20
N LEU A 463 1.53 -12.59 27.45
CA LEU A 463 0.08 -12.59 27.38
C LEU A 463 -0.46 -13.96 26.92
N MET A 464 0.05 -14.49 25.81
CA MET A 464 -0.40 -15.80 25.32
C MET A 464 0.03 -16.96 26.22
N TRP A 465 1.22 -16.90 26.81
CA TRP A 465 1.69 -17.88 27.78
C TRP A 465 0.76 -17.95 29.01
N ASN A 466 0.37 -16.80 29.55
CA ASN A 466 -0.59 -16.73 30.67
C ASN A 466 -1.93 -17.41 30.32
N LEU A 467 -2.44 -17.21 29.10
CA LEU A 467 -3.67 -17.85 28.65
C LEU A 467 -3.52 -19.37 28.54
N VAL A 468 -2.41 -19.86 27.99
CA VAL A 468 -2.11 -21.30 27.92
C VAL A 468 -2.05 -21.92 29.33
N GLN A 469 -1.35 -21.29 30.27
CA GLN A 469 -1.28 -21.76 31.66
C GLN A 469 -2.64 -21.74 32.38
N LYS A 470 -3.59 -20.90 31.95
CA LYS A 470 -4.96 -20.83 32.46
C LYS A 470 -5.95 -21.72 31.72
N GLY A 471 -5.52 -22.50 30.73
CA GLY A 471 -6.40 -23.28 29.85
C GLY A 471 -7.35 -22.41 29.01
N GLN A 472 -6.98 -21.15 28.76
CA GLN A 472 -7.74 -20.16 27.97
C GLN A 472 -7.17 -19.94 26.56
N ALA A 473 -6.15 -20.73 26.19
CA ALA A 473 -5.59 -20.86 24.86
C ALA A 473 -4.84 -22.21 24.78
N ARG A 474 -4.62 -22.72 23.57
CA ARG A 474 -3.73 -23.85 23.32
C ARG A 474 -2.71 -23.47 22.24
N LEU A 475 -1.45 -23.78 22.49
CA LEU A 475 -0.37 -23.61 21.51
C LEU A 475 -0.45 -24.74 20.47
N VAL A 476 -0.41 -24.38 19.19
CA VAL A 476 -0.51 -25.32 18.06
C VAL A 476 0.84 -25.49 17.36
N LYS A 477 1.58 -24.39 17.18
CA LYS A 477 2.87 -24.39 16.47
C LYS A 477 3.74 -23.22 16.92
N GLU A 478 5.02 -23.50 17.17
CA GLU A 478 6.04 -22.49 17.39
C GLU A 478 6.76 -22.11 16.08
N PRO A 479 7.46 -20.96 16.02
CA PRO A 479 8.33 -20.63 14.90
C PRO A 479 9.39 -21.72 14.67
N ALA A 480 9.67 -22.02 13.40
CA ALA A 480 10.72 -22.97 13.00
C ALA A 480 12.13 -22.38 13.08
#